data_AF-A0A933FDG0-F1
#
_entry.id   AF-A0A933FDG0-F1
#
_cell.length_a   1.000
_cell.length_b   1.000
_cell.length_c   1.000
_cell.angle_alpha   90.00
_cell.angle_beta   90.00
_cell.angle_gamma   90.00
#
_symmetry.space_group_name_H-M   'P 1'
#
loop_
_entity.id
_entity.type
_entity.pdbx_description
1 polymer ?
#
loop_
_entity_poly.entity_id
_entity_poly.type
_entity_poly.pdbx_seq_one_letter_code
_entity_poly.pdbx_strand_id
1 'polypeptide(L)'
;MIVQKFGGTSVEDAAAMNTVLGIIERERSRTPLVVLSAIGGATNTLLRCARLAQEGDFDQSTRLLNDLLERHVLILENLLEARSRIQRLLMDVRRRFEELKHLCQGIALLGELTDRSLDTVASYGERLSSGILVETMDERGLRTVLVDARLFMITDERFTAARPLLEEIHARLKTTVSPLIAERKIVVTQGFIGSTRKGVTTTLGRGGSD
;
A
#
# COMPACT_ATOMS: atom_id res chain seq x y z
N MET A 1 -23.13 -3.81 0.60
CA MET A 1 -21.69 -3.55 0.84
C MET A 1 -21.15 -4.69 1.67
N ILE A 2 -19.95 -5.15 1.34
CA ILE A 2 -19.13 -6.01 2.20
C ILE A 2 -17.74 -5.41 2.33
N VAL A 3 -17.02 -5.76 3.40
CA VAL A 3 -15.60 -5.46 3.55
C VAL A 3 -14.82 -6.75 3.40
N GLN A 4 -13.80 -6.75 2.54
CA GLN A 4 -12.93 -7.91 2.30
C GLN A 4 -11.49 -7.49 2.51
N LYS A 5 -10.80 -8.14 3.44
CA LYS A 5 -9.39 -7.88 3.72
C LYS A 5 -8.53 -9.04 3.20
N PHE A 6 -7.46 -8.69 2.49
CA PHE A 6 -6.48 -9.65 1.98
C PHE A 6 -5.10 -9.37 2.58
N GLY A 7 -4.57 -10.37 3.29
CA GLY A 7 -3.27 -10.30 3.95
C GLY A 7 -2.11 -10.51 2.98
N GLY A 8 -0.88 -10.35 3.46
CA GLY A 8 0.30 -10.34 2.59
C GLY A 8 0.54 -11.63 1.80
N THR A 9 0.20 -12.80 2.35
CA THR A 9 0.26 -14.08 1.63
C THR A 9 -0.81 -14.18 0.53
N SER A 10 -1.98 -13.58 0.75
CA SER A 10 -3.04 -13.52 -0.27
C SER A 10 -2.66 -12.67 -1.48
N VAL A 11 -1.61 -11.84 -1.36
CA VAL A 11 -1.15 -10.95 -2.43
C VAL A 11 0.37 -11.04 -2.63
N GLU A 12 0.97 -12.19 -2.32
CA GLU A 12 2.43 -12.34 -2.34
C GLU A 12 3.05 -12.39 -3.75
N ASP A 13 2.27 -12.89 -4.71
CA ASP A 13 2.64 -12.99 -6.12
C ASP A 13 1.41 -12.84 -7.04
N ALA A 14 1.63 -12.96 -8.36
CA ALA A 14 0.58 -12.84 -9.36
C ALA A 14 -0.48 -13.96 -9.28
N ALA A 15 -0.10 -15.19 -8.90
CA ALA A 15 -1.04 -16.30 -8.76
C ALA A 15 -1.97 -16.09 -7.55
N ALA A 16 -1.41 -15.66 -6.43
CA ALA A 16 -2.16 -15.27 -5.24
C ALA A 16 -3.11 -14.10 -5.54
N MET A 17 -2.61 -13.03 -6.19
CA MET A 17 -3.45 -11.90 -6.60
C MET A 17 -4.57 -12.31 -7.58
N ASN A 18 -4.31 -13.23 -8.51
CA ASN A 18 -5.35 -13.78 -9.40
C ASN A 18 -6.46 -14.49 -8.63
N THR A 19 -6.11 -15.22 -7.57
CA THR A 19 -7.10 -15.86 -6.67
C THR A 19 -7.95 -14.80 -5.97
N VAL A 20 -7.34 -13.74 -5.45
CA VAL A 20 -8.02 -12.60 -4.82
C VAL A 20 -8.95 -11.88 -5.80
N LEU A 21 -8.48 -11.62 -7.02
CA LEU A 21 -9.27 -10.98 -8.07
C LEU A 21 -10.54 -11.80 -8.38
N GLY A 22 -10.42 -13.13 -8.49
CA GLY A 22 -11.57 -14.00 -8.70
C GLY A 22 -12.58 -13.98 -7.54
N ILE A 23 -12.12 -13.83 -6.29
CA ILE A 23 -13.00 -13.67 -5.13
C ILE A 23 -13.77 -12.34 -5.22
N ILE A 24 -13.06 -11.24 -5.48
CA ILE A 24 -13.66 -9.91 -5.56
C ILE A 24 -14.67 -9.84 -6.72
N GLU A 25 -14.35 -10.44 -7.86
CA GLU A 25 -15.22 -10.46 -9.04
C GLU A 25 -16.54 -11.21 -8.79
N ARG A 26 -16.48 -12.37 -8.12
CA ARG A 26 -17.69 -13.12 -7.72
C ARG A 26 -18.60 -12.31 -6.79
N GLU A 27 -18.01 -11.51 -5.91
CA GLU A 27 -18.73 -10.72 -4.91
C GLU A 27 -19.07 -9.29 -5.39
N ARG A 28 -18.79 -8.93 -6.65
CA ARG A 28 -18.95 -7.56 -7.18
C ARG A 28 -20.35 -6.98 -6.99
N SER A 29 -21.40 -7.82 -7.03
CA SER A 29 -22.80 -7.43 -6.85
C SER A 29 -23.10 -6.88 -5.45
N ARG A 30 -22.27 -7.22 -4.45
CA ARG A 30 -22.39 -6.76 -3.07
C ARG A 30 -21.64 -5.47 -2.80
N THR A 31 -20.97 -4.88 -3.81
CA THR A 31 -20.18 -3.65 -3.72
C THR A 31 -19.09 -3.75 -2.64
N PRO A 32 -18.02 -4.53 -2.89
CA PRO A 32 -16.95 -4.73 -1.93
C PRO A 32 -16.11 -3.45 -1.69
N LEU A 33 -15.77 -3.22 -0.42
CA LEU A 33 -14.63 -2.42 0.02
C LEU A 33 -13.48 -3.38 0.30
N VAL A 34 -12.43 -3.30 -0.51
CA VAL A 34 -11.27 -4.19 -0.47
C VAL A 34 -10.14 -3.51 0.29
N VAL A 35 -9.65 -4.16 1.34
CA VAL A 35 -8.52 -3.70 2.16
C VAL A 35 -7.32 -4.61 1.89
N LEU A 36 -6.18 -4.02 1.52
CA LEU A 36 -4.99 -4.76 1.13
C LEU A 36 -3.81 -4.50 2.05
N SER A 37 -3.12 -5.59 2.40
CA SER A 37 -1.77 -5.55 2.92
C SER A 37 -0.72 -5.42 1.79
N ALA A 38 0.53 -5.15 2.17
CA ALA A 38 1.68 -5.23 1.28
C ALA A 38 1.90 -6.68 0.81
N ILE A 39 2.60 -6.89 -0.31
CA ILE A 39 2.97 -8.25 -0.77
C ILE A 39 3.80 -8.98 0.30
N GLY A 40 3.71 -10.32 0.33
CA GLY A 40 4.41 -11.17 1.29
C GLY A 40 5.86 -10.75 1.59
N GLY A 41 6.13 -10.43 2.86
CA GLY A 41 7.44 -10.02 3.35
C GLY A 41 7.86 -8.56 3.06
N ALA A 42 7.15 -7.83 2.19
CA ALA A 42 7.58 -6.49 1.75
C ALA A 42 7.74 -5.49 2.90
N THR A 43 6.80 -5.44 3.85
CA THR A 43 6.89 -4.54 5.01
C THR A 43 8.16 -4.82 5.82
N ASN A 44 8.48 -6.09 6.06
CA ASN A 44 9.70 -6.46 6.79
C ASN A 44 10.96 -6.06 6.01
N THR A 45 10.98 -6.26 4.69
CA THR A 45 12.08 -5.84 3.83
C THR A 45 12.26 -4.32 3.87
N LEU A 46 11.18 -3.54 3.74
CA LEU A 46 11.22 -2.07 3.79
C LEU A 46 11.78 -1.56 5.12
N LEU A 47 11.31 -2.12 6.24
CA LEU A 47 11.82 -1.79 7.57
C LEU A 47 13.29 -2.19 7.74
N ARG A 48 13.71 -3.31 7.13
CA ARG A 48 15.12 -3.73 7.13
C ARG A 48 16.00 -2.77 6.33
N CYS A 49 15.55 -2.30 5.16
CA CYS A 49 16.28 -1.31 4.37
C CYS A 49 16.53 -0.03 5.18
N ALA A 50 15.50 0.50 5.85
CA ALA A 50 15.64 1.69 6.69
C ALA A 50 16.66 1.50 7.83
N ARG A 51 16.68 0.32 8.48
CA ARG A 51 17.66 0.01 9.54
C ARG A 51 19.09 -0.12 8.99
N LEU A 52 19.26 -0.82 7.87
CA LEU A 52 20.57 -0.93 7.22
C LEU A 52 21.12 0.44 6.82
N ALA A 53 20.25 1.31 6.29
CA ALA A 53 20.62 2.67 6.00
C ALA A 53 21.07 3.43 7.26
N GLN A 54 20.34 3.31 8.37
CA GLN A 54 20.72 3.92 9.65
C GLN A 54 22.07 3.41 10.17
N GLU A 55 22.35 2.12 9.98
CA GLU A 55 23.60 1.46 10.38
C GLU A 55 24.78 1.81 9.45
N GLY A 56 24.55 2.61 8.40
CA GLY A 56 25.57 3.02 7.42
C GLY A 56 25.78 2.04 6.26
N ASP A 57 25.06 0.91 6.23
CA ASP A 57 25.11 -0.08 5.14
C ASP A 57 24.08 0.27 4.03
N PHE A 58 24.32 1.43 3.41
CA PHE A 58 23.45 1.93 2.34
C PHE A 58 23.48 1.05 1.08
N ASP A 59 24.60 0.38 0.82
CA ASP A 59 24.75 -0.52 -0.33
C ASP A 59 23.88 -1.77 -0.17
N GLN A 60 23.83 -2.39 1.02
CA GLN A 60 22.92 -3.50 1.28
C GLN A 60 21.45 -3.05 1.26
N SER A 61 21.14 -1.88 1.83
CA SER A 61 19.80 -1.30 1.75
C SER A 61 19.33 -1.14 0.31
N THR A 62 20.19 -0.59 -0.56
CA THR A 62 19.88 -0.37 -1.98
C THR A 62 19.68 -1.69 -2.74
N ARG A 63 20.49 -2.72 -2.45
CA ARG A 63 20.30 -4.06 -3.01
C ARG A 63 18.93 -4.65 -2.66
N LEU A 64 18.55 -4.62 -1.37
CA LEU A 64 17.24 -5.13 -0.94
C LEU A 64 16.06 -4.35 -1.56
N LEU A 65 16.20 -3.03 -1.75
CA LEU A 65 15.19 -2.24 -2.46
C LEU A 65 15.08 -2.63 -3.94
N ASN A 66 16.20 -2.93 -4.61
CA ASN A 66 16.18 -3.41 -6.00
C ASN A 66 15.53 -4.80 -6.10
N ASP A 67 15.86 -5.73 -5.20
CA ASP A 67 15.22 -7.06 -5.16
C ASP A 67 13.71 -6.95 -4.96
N LEU A 68 13.28 -6.05 -4.05
CA LEU A 68 11.87 -5.81 -3.81
C LEU A 68 11.18 -5.13 -5.01
N LEU A 69 11.87 -4.24 -5.72
CA LEU A 69 11.39 -3.65 -6.98
C LEU A 69 11.15 -4.74 -8.02
N GLU A 70 12.13 -5.62 -8.24
CA GLU A 70 12.03 -6.73 -9.21
C GLU A 70 10.83 -7.63 -8.92
N ARG A 71 10.56 -7.93 -7.65
CA ARG A 71 9.36 -8.67 -7.25
C ARG A 71 8.07 -7.96 -7.67
N HIS A 72 7.95 -6.64 -7.46
CA HIS A 72 6.77 -5.89 -7.87
C HIS A 72 6.63 -5.81 -9.40
N VAL A 73 7.74 -5.66 -10.12
CA VAL A 73 7.77 -5.69 -11.59
C VAL A 73 7.30 -7.04 -12.12
N LEU A 74 7.81 -8.13 -11.56
CA LEU A 74 7.39 -9.47 -11.96
C LEU A 74 5.88 -9.68 -11.72
N ILE A 75 5.35 -9.22 -10.59
CA ILE A 75 3.92 -9.33 -10.30
C ILE A 75 3.08 -8.55 -11.32
N LEU A 76 3.40 -7.28 -11.58
CA LEU A 76 2.61 -6.46 -12.49
C LEU A 76 2.68 -6.95 -13.94
N GLU A 77 3.84 -7.44 -14.39
CA GLU A 77 4.02 -7.99 -15.76
C GLU A 77 3.27 -9.31 -15.96
N ASN A 78 3.05 -10.09 -14.89
CA ASN A 78 2.28 -11.33 -14.94
C ASN A 78 0.77 -11.13 -14.73
N LEU A 79 0.33 -9.93 -14.32
CA LEU A 79 -1.08 -9.63 -14.06
C LEU A 79 -1.73 -8.80 -15.16
N LEU A 80 -0.96 -7.95 -15.84
CA LEU A 80 -1.45 -7.03 -16.86
C LEU A 80 -1.07 -7.51 -18.27
N GLU A 81 -1.94 -7.24 -19.23
CA GLU A 81 -1.71 -7.59 -20.64
C GLU A 81 -1.45 -6.35 -21.51
N ALA A 82 -2.11 -5.22 -21.22
CA ALA A 82 -1.99 -4.02 -22.05
C ALA A 82 -0.65 -3.32 -21.81
N ARG A 83 0.21 -3.34 -22.83
CA ARG A 83 1.56 -2.74 -22.80
C ARG A 83 1.57 -1.28 -22.31
N SER A 84 0.59 -0.47 -22.70
CA SER A 84 0.48 0.92 -22.26
C SER A 84 0.19 1.05 -20.77
N ARG A 85 -0.65 0.17 -20.20
CA ARG A 85 -0.92 0.11 -18.75
C ARG A 85 0.31 -0.34 -17.99
N ILE A 86 0.97 -1.42 -18.45
CA ILE A 86 2.23 -1.92 -17.89
C ILE A 86 3.27 -0.80 -17.83
N GLN A 87 3.49 -0.08 -18.93
CA GLN A 87 4.49 0.99 -18.98
C GLN A 87 4.18 2.12 -17.97
N ARG A 88 2.93 2.57 -17.89
CA ARG A 88 2.53 3.62 -16.93
C ARG A 88 2.72 3.17 -15.48
N LEU A 89 2.25 1.97 -15.14
CA LEU A 89 2.37 1.45 -13.78
C LEU A 89 3.83 1.17 -13.40
N LEU A 90 4.64 0.65 -14.33
CA LEU A 90 6.07 0.45 -14.14
C LEU A 90 6.80 1.77 -13.85
N MET A 91 6.45 2.86 -14.53
CA MET A 91 6.98 4.18 -14.23
C MET A 91 6.63 4.63 -12.81
N ASP A 92 5.37 4.44 -12.37
CA ASP A 92 4.95 4.79 -11.00
C ASP A 92 5.67 3.95 -9.94
N VAL A 93 5.77 2.63 -10.16
CA VAL A 93 6.49 1.71 -9.26
C VAL A 93 7.96 2.12 -9.16
N ARG A 94 8.66 2.32 -10.28
CA ARG A 94 10.08 2.74 -10.28
C ARG A 94 10.28 4.07 -9.57
N ARG A 95 9.39 5.04 -9.82
CA ARG A 95 9.41 6.35 -9.15
C ARG A 95 9.29 6.22 -7.62
N ARG A 96 8.39 5.36 -7.13
CA ARG A 96 8.24 5.10 -5.69
C ARG A 96 9.45 4.42 -5.07
N PHE A 97 10.10 3.51 -5.79
CA PHE A 97 11.36 2.90 -5.32
C PHE A 97 12.51 3.91 -5.30
N GLU A 98 12.53 4.86 -6.23
CA GLU A 98 13.50 5.96 -6.21
C GLU A 98 13.27 6.89 -5.01
N GLU A 99 12.02 7.21 -4.68
CA GLU A 99 11.68 7.92 -3.43
C GLU A 99 12.17 7.15 -2.19
N LEU A 100 11.97 5.83 -2.14
CA LEU A 100 12.46 4.98 -1.05
C LEU A 100 13.99 5.00 -0.93
N LYS A 101 14.71 4.99 -2.05
CA LYS A 101 16.17 5.12 -2.07
C LYS A 101 16.62 6.46 -1.51
N HIS A 102 16.00 7.57 -1.94
CA HIS A 102 16.29 8.89 -1.40
C HIS A 102 16.00 8.99 0.11
N LEU A 103 14.90 8.39 0.57
CA LEU A 103 14.58 8.33 2.00
C LEU A 103 15.64 7.56 2.78
N CYS A 104 16.06 6.39 2.29
CA CYS A 104 17.13 5.60 2.90
C CYS A 104 18.47 6.35 2.86
N GLN A 105 18.77 7.07 1.79
CA GLN A 105 19.99 7.88 1.69
C GLN A 105 19.98 8.99 2.74
N GLY A 106 18.85 9.68 2.93
CA GLY A 106 18.70 10.69 3.98
C GLY A 106 18.89 10.10 5.38
N ILE A 107 18.31 8.93 5.65
CA ILE A 107 18.50 8.19 6.91
C ILE A 107 19.99 7.87 7.13
N ALA A 108 20.70 7.40 6.09
CA ALA A 108 22.11 7.06 6.18
C ALA A 108 23.01 8.27 6.41
N LEU A 109 22.73 9.40 5.74
CA LEU A 109 23.52 10.63 5.90
C LEU A 109 23.35 11.26 7.29
N LEU A 110 22.15 11.13 7.88
CA LEU A 110 21.87 11.65 9.23
C LEU A 110 22.29 10.68 10.33
N GLY A 111 22.35 9.37 10.04
CA GLY A 111 22.51 8.32 11.07
C GLY A 111 21.28 8.18 11.98
N GLU A 112 20.14 8.74 11.58
CA GLU A 112 18.92 8.82 12.39
C GLU A 112 17.72 8.16 11.68
N LEU A 113 17.02 7.30 12.42
CA LEU A 113 15.79 6.66 11.98
C LEU A 113 14.68 6.93 12.99
N THR A 114 13.85 7.92 12.69
CA THR A 114 12.69 8.28 13.53
C THR A 114 11.50 7.35 13.27
N ASP A 115 10.60 7.24 14.25
CA ASP A 115 9.33 6.50 14.10
C ASP A 115 8.47 7.03 12.94
N ARG A 116 8.51 8.35 12.70
CA ARG A 116 7.85 8.98 11.54
C ARG A 116 8.46 8.51 10.21
N SER A 117 9.79 8.37 10.15
CA SER A 117 10.48 7.82 8.98
C SER A 117 10.15 6.35 8.77
N LEU A 118 10.08 5.55 9.84
CA LEU A 118 9.65 4.15 9.81
C LEU A 118 8.25 4.00 9.22
N ASP A 119 7.29 4.81 9.69
CA ASP A 119 5.91 4.79 9.19
C ASP A 119 5.84 5.18 7.71
N THR A 120 6.62 6.18 7.31
CA THR A 120 6.71 6.60 5.91
C THR A 120 7.23 5.48 5.03
N VAL A 121 8.35 4.85 5.39
CA VAL A 121 8.96 3.74 4.65
C VAL A 121 8.03 2.54 4.57
N ALA A 122 7.45 2.13 5.70
CA ALA A 122 6.55 0.97 5.76
C ALA A 122 5.29 1.15 4.91
N SER A 123 4.80 2.39 4.79
CA SER A 123 3.58 2.69 4.01
C SER A 123 3.69 2.37 2.52
N TYR A 124 4.91 2.35 1.96
CA TYR A 124 5.10 2.06 0.55
C TYR A 124 4.62 0.67 0.17
N GLY A 125 4.71 -0.30 1.07
CA GLY A 125 4.30 -1.69 0.80
C GLY A 125 2.85 -1.80 0.34
N GLU A 126 1.91 -1.26 1.13
CA GLU A 126 0.48 -1.30 0.79
C GLU A 126 0.12 -0.35 -0.35
N ARG A 127 0.82 0.78 -0.48
CA ARG A 127 0.62 1.72 -1.59
C ARG A 127 1.01 1.12 -2.95
N LEU A 128 2.04 0.28 -2.97
CA LEU A 128 2.47 -0.46 -4.16
C LEU A 128 1.51 -1.61 -4.48
N SER A 129 1.19 -2.47 -3.51
CA SER A 129 0.31 -3.63 -3.75
C SER A 129 -1.10 -3.24 -4.16
N SER A 130 -1.69 -2.23 -3.50
CA SER A 130 -3.03 -1.74 -3.83
C SER A 130 -3.10 -1.04 -5.20
N GLY A 131 -2.04 -0.35 -5.61
CA GLY A 131 -1.93 0.25 -6.94
C GLY A 131 -1.90 -0.81 -8.05
N ILE A 132 -1.12 -1.87 -7.87
CA ILE A 132 -1.06 -2.99 -8.81
C ILE A 132 -2.44 -3.65 -8.94
N LEU A 133 -3.08 -3.99 -7.81
CA LEU A 133 -4.38 -4.65 -7.85
C LEU A 133 -5.43 -3.79 -8.57
N VAL A 134 -5.52 -2.48 -8.27
CA VAL A 134 -6.55 -1.63 -8.86
C VAL A 134 -6.40 -1.50 -10.37
N GLU A 135 -5.17 -1.40 -10.88
CA GLU A 135 -4.91 -1.31 -12.33
C GLU A 135 -5.29 -2.62 -13.01
N THR A 136 -4.98 -3.77 -12.40
CA THR A 136 -5.41 -5.08 -12.91
C THR A 136 -6.94 -5.23 -12.91
N MET A 137 -7.62 -4.74 -11.87
CA MET A 137 -9.08 -4.77 -11.83
C MET A 137 -9.71 -3.88 -12.89
N ASP A 138 -9.16 -2.67 -13.12
CA ASP A 138 -9.64 -1.76 -14.15
C ASP A 138 -9.41 -2.33 -15.57
N GLU A 139 -8.27 -2.99 -15.81
CA GLU A 139 -8.01 -3.70 -17.08
C GLU A 139 -9.04 -4.82 -17.34
N ARG A 140 -9.52 -5.49 -16.29
CA ARG A 140 -10.58 -6.51 -16.37
C ARG A 140 -12.00 -5.93 -16.46
N GLY A 141 -12.13 -4.61 -16.60
CA GLY A 141 -13.42 -3.93 -16.74
C GLY A 141 -14.23 -3.86 -15.44
N LEU A 142 -13.61 -4.07 -14.28
CA LEU A 142 -14.25 -3.84 -13.00
C LEU A 142 -14.29 -2.33 -12.72
N ARG A 143 -15.45 -1.81 -12.31
CA ARG A 143 -15.59 -0.40 -11.91
C ARG A 143 -14.92 -0.18 -10.56
N THR A 144 -13.61 0.08 -10.55
CA THR A 144 -12.80 0.20 -9.34
C THR A 144 -12.29 1.61 -9.10
N VAL A 145 -12.02 1.92 -7.84
CA VAL A 145 -11.32 3.14 -7.44
C VAL A 145 -10.39 2.83 -6.28
N LEU A 146 -9.14 3.29 -6.39
CA LEU A 146 -8.20 3.29 -5.27
C LEU A 146 -8.43 4.54 -4.44
N VAL A 147 -8.75 4.36 -3.16
CA VAL A 147 -8.79 5.44 -2.16
C VAL A 147 -7.59 5.26 -1.25
N ASP A 148 -6.74 6.28 -1.17
CA ASP A 148 -5.62 6.28 -0.23
C ASP A 148 -6.17 6.36 1.20
N ALA A 149 -5.88 5.35 2.02
CA ALA A 149 -6.34 5.24 3.41
C ALA A 149 -5.99 6.49 4.21
N ARG A 150 -4.86 7.14 3.90
CA ARG A 150 -4.40 8.35 4.59
C ARG A 150 -5.34 9.54 4.42
N LEU A 151 -6.26 9.50 3.46
CA LEU A 151 -7.28 10.55 3.27
C LEU A 151 -8.47 10.42 4.24
N PHE A 152 -8.66 9.26 4.86
CA PHE A 152 -9.79 9.03 5.77
C PHE A 152 -9.44 8.34 7.09
N MET A 153 -8.39 7.53 7.14
CA MET A 153 -7.87 6.88 8.35
C MET A 153 -7.04 7.89 9.14
N ILE A 154 -7.72 8.75 9.91
CA ILE A 154 -7.09 9.78 10.73
C ILE A 154 -6.68 9.21 12.09
N THR A 155 -5.46 9.49 12.51
CA THR A 155 -4.84 8.92 13.72
C THR A 155 -4.19 9.98 14.60
N ASP A 156 -3.85 9.59 15.83
CA ASP A 156 -2.94 10.36 16.68
C ASP A 156 -1.48 10.34 16.17
N GLU A 157 -0.59 11.09 16.83
CA GLU A 157 0.82 11.17 16.43
C GLU A 157 1.69 10.07 17.07
N ARG A 158 1.09 8.97 17.57
CA ARG A 158 1.83 7.84 18.13
C ARG A 158 2.34 6.95 17.00
N PHE A 159 3.31 7.43 16.24
CA PHE A 159 3.93 6.72 15.12
C PHE A 159 4.30 5.26 15.47
N THR A 160 4.26 4.37 14.47
CA THR A 160 4.41 2.90 14.56
C THR A 160 3.31 2.14 15.30
N ALA A 161 2.42 2.82 16.03
CA ALA A 161 1.31 2.23 16.76
C ALA A 161 0.17 3.26 16.97
N ALA A 162 -0.15 3.99 15.91
CA ALA A 162 -1.04 5.13 15.97
C ALA A 162 -2.48 4.69 16.22
N ARG A 163 -3.21 5.45 17.04
CA ARG A 163 -4.60 5.12 17.38
C ARG A 163 -5.57 5.81 16.41
N PRO A 164 -6.52 5.06 15.83
CA PRO A 164 -7.58 5.65 14.99
C PRO A 164 -8.45 6.64 15.76
N LEU A 165 -8.75 7.78 15.14
CA LEU A 165 -9.63 8.82 15.66
C LEU A 165 -11.02 8.70 15.01
N LEU A 166 -11.88 7.88 15.62
CA LEU A 166 -13.12 7.37 15.00
C LEU A 166 -14.06 8.47 14.49
N GLU A 167 -14.23 9.56 15.24
CA GLU A 167 -15.12 10.66 14.82
C GLU A 167 -14.65 11.31 13.52
N GLU A 168 -13.34 11.54 13.38
CA GLU A 168 -12.74 12.13 12.19
C GLU A 168 -12.75 11.15 11.02
N ILE A 169 -12.50 9.87 11.29
CA ILE A 169 -12.59 8.81 10.28
C ILE A 169 -14.00 8.75 9.71
N HIS A 170 -15.03 8.72 10.57
CA HIS A 170 -16.43 8.73 10.13
C HIS A 170 -16.76 9.97 9.31
N ALA A 171 -16.30 11.16 9.72
CA ALA A 171 -16.51 12.38 8.97
C ALA A 171 -15.87 12.32 7.57
N ARG A 172 -14.62 11.84 7.47
CA ARG A 172 -13.90 11.72 6.19
C ARG A 172 -14.51 10.66 5.28
N LEU A 173 -14.90 9.50 5.81
CA LEU A 173 -15.53 8.41 5.05
C LEU A 173 -16.83 8.86 4.36
N LYS A 174 -17.59 9.79 4.95
CA LYS A 174 -18.80 10.37 4.31
C LYS A 174 -18.49 11.09 3.01
N THR A 175 -17.32 11.73 2.90
CA THR A 175 -16.92 12.51 1.73
C THR A 175 -15.98 11.77 0.78
N THR A 176 -15.32 10.69 1.22
CA THR A 176 -14.35 9.94 0.42
C THR A 176 -14.92 8.62 -0.10
N VAL A 177 -15.26 7.69 0.79
CA VAL A 177 -15.63 6.31 0.43
C VAL A 177 -17.12 6.16 0.17
N SER A 178 -17.98 6.78 0.98
CA SER A 178 -19.43 6.62 0.92
C SER A 178 -20.04 6.96 -0.46
N PRO A 179 -19.63 8.06 -1.15
CA PRO A 179 -20.15 8.37 -2.47
C PRO A 179 -19.79 7.30 -3.52
N LEU A 180 -18.57 6.76 -3.45
CA LEU A 180 -18.10 5.72 -4.38
C LEU A 180 -18.89 4.41 -4.21
N ILE A 181 -19.19 4.04 -2.96
CA ILE A 181 -20.04 2.89 -2.64
C ILE A 181 -21.47 3.11 -3.15
N ALA A 182 -22.03 4.32 -3.01
CA ALA A 182 -23.35 4.65 -3.54
C ALA A 182 -23.42 4.54 -5.08
N GLU A 183 -22.32 4.86 -5.77
CA GLU A 183 -22.17 4.67 -7.23
C GLU A 183 -21.91 3.22 -7.65
N ARG A 184 -21.93 2.29 -6.69
CA ARG A 184 -21.63 0.85 -6.86
C ARG A 184 -20.23 0.58 -7.43
N LYS A 185 -19.25 1.42 -7.10
CA LYS A 185 -17.84 1.17 -7.41
C LYS A 185 -17.24 0.21 -6.38
N ILE A 186 -16.32 -0.64 -6.81
CA ILE A 186 -15.47 -1.42 -5.90
C ILE A 186 -14.38 -0.48 -5.40
N VAL A 187 -14.34 -0.25 -4.09
CA VAL A 187 -13.32 0.62 -3.49
C VAL A 187 -12.18 -0.26 -3.02
N VAL A 188 -10.95 0.08 -3.39
CA VAL A 188 -9.72 -0.55 -2.91
C VAL A 188 -8.99 0.44 -2.01
N THR A 189 -8.49 -0.01 -0.86
CA THR A 189 -7.74 0.81 0.10
C THR A 189 -6.63 -0.01 0.79
N GLN A 190 -5.75 0.68 1.49
CA GLN A 190 -4.70 0.11 2.33
C GLN A 190 -5.23 -0.14 3.76
N GLY A 191 -4.66 -1.13 4.46
CA GLY A 191 -5.14 -1.53 5.79
C GLY A 191 -4.32 -1.01 6.97
N PHE A 192 -3.00 -0.98 6.86
CA PHE A 192 -2.06 -0.71 7.96
C PHE A 192 -1.74 0.78 8.15
N ILE A 193 -2.05 1.62 7.17
CA ILE A 193 -1.61 3.02 7.12
C ILE A 193 -2.74 4.01 7.40
N GLY A 194 -2.39 5.12 8.01
CA GLY A 194 -3.25 6.28 8.20
C GLY A 194 -2.47 7.59 8.11
N SER A 195 -3.09 8.69 8.50
CA SER A 195 -2.38 9.96 8.66
C SER A 195 -2.80 10.74 9.88
N THR A 196 -1.87 11.52 10.41
CA THR A 196 -2.20 12.53 11.42
C THR A 196 -3.10 13.61 10.80
N ARG A 197 -3.71 14.46 11.63
CA ARG A 197 -4.48 15.64 11.16
C ARG A 197 -3.72 16.57 10.23
N LYS A 198 -2.38 16.54 10.28
CA LYS A 198 -1.48 17.35 9.43
C LYS A 198 -1.08 16.61 8.13
N GLY A 199 -1.65 15.43 7.87
CA GLY A 199 -1.36 14.62 6.70
C GLY A 199 -0.04 13.84 6.78
N VAL A 200 0.56 13.71 7.96
CA VAL A 200 1.78 12.92 8.13
C VAL A 200 1.40 11.44 8.18
N THR A 201 2.04 10.61 7.35
CA THR A 201 1.83 9.16 7.34
C THR A 201 2.07 8.57 8.73
N THR A 202 1.16 7.71 9.15
CA THR A 202 1.28 6.88 10.36
C THR A 202 1.00 5.42 10.03
N THR A 203 1.39 4.52 10.91
CA THR A 203 0.99 3.12 10.86
C THR A 203 0.29 2.69 12.15
N LEU A 204 -0.62 1.71 12.02
CA LEU A 204 -1.50 1.26 13.10
C LEU A 204 -0.85 0.19 14.01
N GLY A 205 0.40 -0.18 13.76
CA GLY A 205 1.09 -1.27 14.46
C GLY A 205 0.86 -2.66 13.85
N ARG A 206 1.61 -3.65 14.33
CA ARG A 206 1.54 -5.03 13.79
C ARG A 206 0.12 -5.57 13.83
N GLY A 207 -0.32 -6.14 12.71
CA GLY A 207 -1.70 -6.63 12.56
C GLY A 207 -2.72 -5.54 12.25
N GLY A 208 -2.33 -4.25 12.19
CA GLY A 208 -3.27 -3.14 12.02
C GLY A 208 -4.02 -3.09 10.68
N SER A 209 -3.74 -3.99 9.74
CA SER A 209 -4.59 -4.17 8.56
C SER A 209 -5.90 -4.92 8.86
N ASP A 210 -5.97 -5.68 9.97
CA ASP A 210 -7.18 -6.39 10.44
C ASP A 210 -8.05 -5.48 11.33
#